data_AF-A0A1F7R419-F1
#
_entry.id   AF-A0A1F7R419-F1
#
_cell.length_a   1.000
_cell.length_b   1.000
_cell.length_c   1.000
_cell.angle_alpha   90.00
_cell.angle_beta   90.00
_cell.angle_gamma   90.00
#
_symmetry.space_group_name_H-M   'P 1'
#
loop_
_entity.id
_entity.type
_entity.pdbx_description
1 polymer ?
#
loop_
_entity_poly.entity_id
_entity_poly.type
_entity_poly.pdbx_seq_one_letter_code
_entity_poly.pdbx_strand_id
1 'polypeptide(L)'
;MKNSHNNSGFTITELMIATLAFSIILLAAVAGFLQIGRMFYRGINANQTQVNTKQLVDQLSADIQNSAAITPITNPDEDPNTYTYFCVGNVRYTVNFNRRLNVFDTDNVRKYGVLRDQLPGATACAEPCVQSCTPTQVAFANPTEMLGNGMRLDELSYNTTSDLQMRNIKIRIVYGDDLALTTFPEPPAPPNLPQAQNYACNAQSSVSNFCADSYMSNAVFAGGF
;
A
#
# COMPACT_ATOMS: atom_id res chain seq x y z
N MET A 1 29.02 -74.53 -31.26
CA MET A 1 28.31 -73.52 -30.45
C MET A 1 29.32 -72.47 -30.02
N LYS A 2 29.23 -71.24 -30.54
CA LYS A 2 30.16 -70.16 -30.19
C LYS A 2 29.33 -68.89 -29.97
N ASN A 3 28.93 -68.67 -28.72
CA ASN A 3 28.27 -67.44 -28.30
C ASN A 3 29.34 -66.36 -28.15
N SER A 4 29.34 -65.39 -29.07
CA SER A 4 30.08 -64.14 -28.90
C SER A 4 29.22 -63.20 -28.05
N HIS A 5 29.65 -62.96 -26.82
CA HIS A 5 29.10 -61.88 -25.99
C HIS A 5 29.66 -60.55 -26.49
N ASN A 6 28.83 -59.77 -27.17
CA ASN A 6 29.10 -58.37 -27.47
C ASN A 6 28.96 -57.55 -26.17
N ASN A 7 30.06 -57.40 -25.45
CA ASN A 7 30.16 -56.41 -24.37
C ASN A 7 30.53 -55.06 -24.98
N SER A 8 29.54 -54.35 -25.53
CA SER A 8 29.69 -52.93 -25.86
C SER A 8 29.77 -52.13 -24.56
N GLY A 9 30.99 -51.78 -24.15
CA GLY A 9 31.23 -50.90 -23.01
C GLY A 9 30.59 -49.54 -23.26
N PHE A 10 29.78 -49.09 -22.30
CA PHE A 10 29.18 -47.75 -22.31
C PHE A 10 30.30 -46.71 -22.42
N THR A 11 30.30 -45.94 -23.50
CA THR A 11 31.38 -44.99 -23.77
C THR A 11 31.24 -43.75 -22.89
N ILE A 12 32.35 -43.22 -22.36
CA ILE A 12 32.38 -42.00 -21.52
C ILE A 12 31.66 -40.83 -22.20
N THR A 13 31.68 -40.78 -23.53
CA THR A 13 30.99 -39.78 -24.35
C THR A 13 29.47 -39.83 -24.22
N GLU A 14 28.85 -41.01 -24.09
CA GLU A 14 27.40 -41.15 -23.92
C GLU A 14 26.96 -40.67 -22.54
N LEU A 15 27.75 -40.95 -21.50
CA LEU A 15 27.53 -40.44 -20.15
C LEU A 15 27.66 -38.90 -20.09
N MET A 16 28.64 -38.33 -20.81
CA MET A 16 28.80 -36.88 -20.90
C MET A 16 27.63 -36.19 -21.63
N ILE A 17 27.10 -36.79 -22.70
CA ILE A 17 25.93 -36.25 -23.40
C ILE A 17 24.67 -36.37 -22.54
N ALA A 18 24.49 -37.50 -21.84
CA ALA A 18 23.36 -37.71 -20.94
C ALA A 18 23.34 -36.70 -19.78
N THR A 19 24.49 -36.44 -19.17
CA THR A 19 24.63 -35.43 -18.10
C THR A 19 24.40 -34.01 -18.61
N LEU A 20 24.82 -33.69 -19.84
CA LEU A 20 24.54 -32.40 -20.48
C LEU A 20 23.03 -32.22 -20.69
N ALA A 21 22.35 -33.19 -21.30
CA ALA A 21 20.91 -33.12 -21.53
C ALA A 21 20.13 -32.99 -20.21
N PHE A 22 20.50 -33.76 -19.20
CA PHE A 22 19.90 -33.66 -17.87
C PHE A 22 20.12 -32.30 -17.22
N SER A 23 21.32 -31.71 -17.37
CA SER A 23 21.61 -30.37 -16.83
C SER A 23 20.74 -29.27 -17.44
N ILE A 24 20.46 -29.35 -18.76
CA ILE A 24 19.58 -28.40 -19.45
C ILE A 24 18.14 -28.53 -18.93
N ILE A 25 17.66 -29.76 -18.73
CA ILE A 25 16.31 -30.01 -18.20
C ILE A 25 16.18 -29.45 -16.78
N LEU A 26 17.17 -29.68 -15.92
CA LEU A 26 17.18 -29.11 -14.57
C LEU A 26 17.19 -27.58 -14.59
N LEU A 27 17.99 -26.97 -15.47
CA LEU A 27 18.03 -25.52 -15.62
C LEU A 27 16.68 -24.95 -16.06
N ALA A 28 16.03 -25.59 -17.04
CA ALA A 28 14.71 -25.21 -17.51
C ALA A 28 13.65 -25.33 -16.39
N ALA A 29 13.71 -26.40 -15.58
CA ALA A 29 12.82 -26.60 -14.44
C ALA A 29 12.97 -25.50 -13.37
N VAL A 30 14.21 -25.13 -13.03
CA VAL A 30 14.50 -24.05 -12.08
C VAL A 30 14.00 -22.70 -12.62
N ALA A 31 14.23 -22.41 -13.90
CA ALA A 31 13.75 -21.18 -14.53
C ALA A 31 12.21 -21.08 -14.48
N GLY A 32 11.51 -22.17 -14.78
CA GLY A 32 10.04 -22.24 -14.67
C GLY A 32 9.55 -22.01 -13.24
N PHE A 33 10.19 -22.64 -12.25
CA PHE A 33 9.84 -22.46 -10.83
C PHE A 33 10.02 -21.01 -10.36
N LEU A 34 11.12 -20.36 -10.74
CA LEU A 34 11.37 -18.95 -10.40
C LEU A 34 10.33 -18.00 -11.01
N GLN A 35 9.88 -18.27 -12.23
CA GLN A 35 8.84 -17.48 -12.87
C GLN A 35 7.49 -17.59 -12.13
N ILE A 36 7.11 -18.80 -11.72
CA ILE A 36 5.89 -19.03 -10.92
C ILE A 36 6.01 -18.33 -9.56
N GLY A 37 7.18 -18.44 -8.91
CA GLY A 37 7.42 -17.77 -7.62
C GLY A 37 7.20 -16.27 -7.69
N ARG A 38 7.75 -15.59 -8.71
CA ARG A 38 7.56 -14.13 -8.90
C ARG A 38 6.10 -13.75 -9.10
N MET A 39 5.36 -14.53 -9.90
CA MET A 39 3.93 -14.30 -10.12
C MET A 39 3.11 -14.47 -8.84
N PHE A 40 3.46 -15.47 -8.03
CA PHE A 40 2.81 -15.72 -6.74
C PHE A 40 3.04 -14.58 -5.74
N TYR A 41 4.27 -14.10 -5.58
CA TYR A 41 4.57 -12.96 -4.70
C TYR A 41 3.81 -11.70 -5.11
N ARG A 42 3.80 -11.40 -6.41
CA ARG A 42 3.03 -10.27 -6.95
C ARG A 42 1.53 -10.43 -6.66
N GLY A 43 1.00 -11.63 -6.83
CA GLY A 43 -0.41 -11.94 -6.58
C GLY A 43 -0.80 -11.76 -5.11
N ILE A 44 0.04 -12.19 -4.18
CA ILE A 44 -0.20 -11.98 -2.74
C ILE A 44 -0.19 -10.50 -2.41
N ASN A 45 0.84 -9.77 -2.82
CA ASN A 45 0.96 -8.35 -2.50
C ASN A 45 -0.19 -7.55 -3.11
N ALA A 46 -0.57 -7.84 -4.36
CA ALA A 46 -1.72 -7.21 -5.00
C ALA A 46 -3.03 -7.48 -4.27
N ASN A 47 -3.28 -8.72 -3.87
CA ASN A 47 -4.46 -9.08 -3.10
C ASN A 47 -4.48 -8.35 -1.75
N GLN A 48 -3.38 -8.37 -1.00
CA GLN A 48 -3.31 -7.70 0.29
C GLN A 48 -3.50 -6.19 0.17
N THR A 49 -2.88 -5.54 -0.82
CA THR A 49 -3.06 -4.10 -1.08
C THR A 49 -4.51 -3.79 -1.42
N GLN A 50 -5.15 -4.61 -2.25
CA GLN A 50 -6.56 -4.44 -2.60
C GLN A 50 -7.49 -4.62 -1.40
N VAL A 51 -7.27 -5.64 -0.57
CA VAL A 51 -8.06 -5.88 0.64
C VAL A 51 -7.94 -4.71 1.61
N ASN A 52 -6.73 -4.22 1.86
CA ASN A 52 -6.51 -3.08 2.75
C ASN A 52 -7.11 -1.78 2.20
N THR A 53 -7.02 -1.56 0.87
CA THR A 53 -7.68 -0.42 0.22
C THR A 53 -9.19 -0.48 0.37
N LYS A 54 -9.77 -1.66 0.12
CA LYS A 54 -11.20 -1.87 0.28
C LYS A 54 -11.63 -1.66 1.73
N GLN A 55 -10.90 -2.20 2.69
CA GLN A 55 -11.17 -2.01 4.12
C GLN A 55 -11.13 -0.53 4.51
N LEU A 56 -10.14 0.23 4.01
CA LEU A 56 -10.04 1.67 4.25
C LEU A 56 -11.23 2.44 3.66
N VAL A 57 -11.59 2.16 2.41
CA VAL A 57 -12.75 2.77 1.75
C VAL A 57 -14.04 2.42 2.50
N ASP A 58 -14.25 1.15 2.86
CA ASP A 58 -15.47 0.67 3.51
C ASP A 58 -15.63 1.32 4.91
N GLN A 59 -14.55 1.40 5.70
CA GLN A 59 -14.54 2.08 7.01
C GLN A 59 -14.78 3.59 6.88
N LEU A 60 -14.06 4.27 6.00
CA LEU A 60 -14.23 5.71 5.78
C LEU A 60 -15.64 6.03 5.25
N SER A 61 -16.17 5.19 4.37
CA SER A 61 -17.54 5.31 3.87
C SER A 61 -18.56 5.16 5.00
N ALA A 62 -18.39 4.16 5.87
CA ALA A 62 -19.27 3.96 7.02
C ALA A 62 -19.22 5.15 7.99
N ASP A 63 -18.03 5.69 8.27
CA ASP A 63 -17.87 6.85 9.13
C ASP A 63 -18.53 8.11 8.52
N ILE A 64 -18.42 8.30 7.21
CA ILE A 64 -19.08 9.41 6.48
C ILE A 64 -20.60 9.25 6.45
N GLN A 65 -21.11 8.03 6.31
CA GLN A 65 -22.56 7.77 6.39
C GLN A 65 -23.08 8.10 7.79
N ASN A 66 -22.31 7.77 8.83
CA ASN A 66 -22.68 8.03 10.21
C ASN A 66 -22.52 9.51 10.61
N SER A 67 -21.70 10.29 9.91
CA SER A 67 -21.48 11.71 10.21
C SER A 67 -21.35 12.58 8.97
N ALA A 68 -22.22 13.59 8.87
CA ALA A 68 -22.12 14.62 7.83
C ALA A 68 -20.99 15.63 8.07
N ALA A 69 -20.42 15.67 9.27
CA ALA A 69 -19.37 16.61 9.66
C ALA A 69 -17.98 16.04 9.30
N ILE A 70 -17.41 16.56 8.22
CA ILE A 70 -16.04 16.24 7.79
C ILE A 70 -15.22 17.52 7.86
N THR A 71 -14.09 17.47 8.56
CA THR A 71 -13.15 18.61 8.60
C THR A 71 -12.20 18.54 7.40
N PRO A 72 -11.72 19.67 6.87
CA PRO A 72 -10.71 19.67 5.82
C PRO A 72 -9.43 18.95 6.28
N ILE A 73 -8.71 18.38 5.32
CA ILE A 73 -7.36 17.82 5.54
C ILE A 73 -6.47 18.97 6.02
N THR A 74 -5.90 18.79 7.21
CA THR A 74 -5.07 19.80 7.88
C THR A 74 -3.66 19.23 8.06
N ASN A 75 -2.66 20.05 7.76
CA ASN A 75 -1.26 19.78 8.11
C ASN A 75 -0.88 20.71 9.27
N PRO A 76 -0.52 20.18 10.45
CA PRO A 76 -0.15 21.00 11.59
C PRO A 76 1.23 21.66 11.42
N ASP A 77 2.12 21.08 10.61
CA ASP A 77 3.42 21.68 10.29
C ASP A 77 3.47 22.16 8.85
N GLU A 78 4.28 23.18 8.57
CA GLU A 78 4.59 23.60 7.20
C GLU A 78 5.51 22.60 6.46
N ASP A 79 6.02 21.56 7.15
CA ASP A 79 6.82 20.51 6.52
C ASP A 79 5.90 19.54 5.74
N PRO A 80 6.10 19.39 4.41
CA PRO A 80 5.36 18.42 3.60
C PRO A 80 5.64 16.95 3.99
N ASN A 81 6.62 16.70 4.87
CA ASN A 81 6.92 15.37 5.41
C ASN A 81 6.27 15.10 6.78
N THR A 82 5.41 15.99 7.27
CA THR A 82 4.63 15.76 8.48
C THR A 82 3.35 14.98 8.17
N TYR A 83 2.79 14.38 9.21
CA TYR A 83 1.48 13.77 9.17
C TYR A 83 0.41 14.83 8.87
N THR A 84 -0.64 14.43 8.18
CA THR A 84 -1.85 15.24 8.05
C THR A 84 -3.00 14.54 8.74
N TYR A 85 -4.02 15.28 9.14
CA TYR A 85 -5.18 14.68 9.76
C TYR A 85 -6.47 15.35 9.32
N PHE A 86 -7.56 14.60 9.45
CA PHE A 86 -8.91 15.10 9.30
C PHE A 86 -9.84 14.23 10.16
N CYS A 87 -11.03 14.73 10.44
CA CYS A 87 -12.02 14.01 11.22
C CYS A 87 -13.31 13.86 10.45
N VAL A 88 -13.98 12.75 10.73
CA VAL A 88 -15.33 12.41 10.29
C VAL A 88 -16.14 12.14 11.55
N GLY A 89 -16.94 13.13 11.97
CA GLY A 89 -17.58 13.12 13.28
C GLY A 89 -16.56 13.01 14.41
N ASN A 90 -16.65 11.93 15.21
CA ASN A 90 -15.75 11.65 16.33
C ASN A 90 -14.60 10.69 15.97
N VAL A 91 -14.42 10.38 14.68
CA VAL A 91 -13.31 9.54 14.21
C VAL A 91 -12.28 10.44 13.57
N ARG A 92 -11.02 10.30 13.97
CA ARG A 92 -9.89 11.02 13.39
C ARG A 92 -9.06 10.07 12.54
N TYR A 93 -8.66 10.56 11.38
CA TYR A 93 -7.75 9.90 10.46
C TYR A 93 -6.47 10.70 10.45
N THR A 94 -5.36 10.04 10.78
CA THR A 94 -4.01 10.62 10.72
C THR A 94 -3.23 9.89 9.64
N VAL A 95 -2.74 10.60 8.64
CA VAL A 95 -2.19 10.03 7.40
C VAL A 95 -0.81 10.59 7.09
N ASN A 96 0.10 9.71 6.70
CA ASN A 96 1.41 10.04 6.17
C ASN A 96 1.43 9.68 4.67
N PHE A 97 1.37 10.70 3.81
CA PHE A 97 1.47 10.50 2.37
C PHE A 97 2.87 10.07 1.97
N ASN A 98 2.97 9.25 0.91
CA ASN A 98 4.22 8.86 0.26
C ASN A 98 5.21 8.08 1.16
N ARG A 99 4.82 7.73 2.39
CA ARG A 99 5.67 7.00 3.34
C ARG A 99 5.31 5.53 3.39
N ARG A 100 6.34 4.69 3.25
CA ARG A 100 6.21 3.24 3.39
C ARG A 100 6.06 2.87 4.86
N LEU A 101 4.95 2.21 5.19
CA LEU A 101 4.73 1.64 6.51
C LEU A 101 5.84 0.65 6.83
N ASN A 102 6.51 0.86 7.95
CA ASN A 102 7.49 -0.07 8.49
C ASN A 102 7.14 -0.36 9.94
N VAL A 103 6.62 -1.56 10.19
CA VAL A 103 6.21 -2.00 11.54
C VAL A 103 7.38 -2.11 12.52
N PHE A 104 8.63 -2.12 12.03
CA PHE A 104 9.84 -2.17 12.83
C PHE A 104 10.41 -0.78 13.13
N ASP A 105 9.83 0.29 12.57
CA ASP A 105 10.25 1.66 12.87
C ASP A 105 9.80 2.05 14.29
N THR A 106 10.73 2.63 15.05
CA THR A 106 10.48 3.10 16.42
C THR A 106 10.06 4.58 16.46
N ASP A 107 10.07 5.27 15.32
CA ASP A 107 9.62 6.65 15.22
C ASP A 107 8.10 6.73 15.41
N ASN A 108 7.67 7.30 16.54
CA ASN A 108 6.26 7.44 16.87
C ASN A 108 5.49 8.41 15.96
N VAL A 109 6.18 9.25 15.18
CA VAL A 109 5.56 10.21 14.25
C VAL A 109 5.40 9.60 12.85
N ARG A 110 6.35 8.76 12.43
CA ARG A 110 6.47 8.31 11.03
C ARG A 110 6.25 6.82 10.81
N LYS A 111 6.11 6.01 11.87
CA LYS A 111 5.93 4.56 11.75
C LYS A 111 4.62 4.11 11.10
N TYR A 112 3.64 5.01 10.98
CA TYR A 112 2.29 4.69 10.54
C TYR A 112 1.95 5.29 9.17
N GLY A 113 1.04 4.65 8.45
CA GLY A 113 0.59 5.06 7.13
C GLY A 113 -0.75 5.77 7.20
N VAL A 114 -1.78 5.06 7.67
CA VAL A 114 -3.12 5.61 7.91
C VAL A 114 -3.61 5.08 9.25
N LEU A 115 -3.59 5.94 10.26
CA LEU A 115 -4.19 5.65 11.56
C LEU A 115 -5.61 6.16 11.59
N ARG A 116 -6.51 5.29 12.06
CA ARG A 116 -7.86 5.65 12.47
C ARG A 116 -7.95 5.58 13.99
N ASP A 117 -8.34 6.67 14.63
CA ASP A 117 -8.52 6.74 16.08
C ASP A 117 -9.85 7.39 16.46
N GLN A 118 -10.36 7.08 17.65
CA GLN A 118 -11.61 7.64 18.15
C GLN A 118 -11.30 8.82 19.06
N LEU A 119 -11.82 10.00 18.75
CA LEU A 119 -11.65 11.16 19.62
C LEU A 119 -12.40 10.95 20.96
N PRO A 120 -11.77 11.20 22.11
CA PRO A 120 -12.44 11.12 23.40
C PRO A 120 -13.44 12.27 23.57
N GLY A 121 -14.71 11.93 23.78
CA GLY A 121 -15.78 12.87 24.08
C GLY A 121 -16.26 13.70 22.89
N ALA A 122 -16.81 14.89 23.17
CA ALA A 122 -17.25 15.87 22.16
C ALA A 122 -16.13 16.88 21.85
N THR A 123 -14.90 16.40 21.72
CA THR A 123 -13.79 17.25 21.28
C THR A 123 -13.97 17.57 19.81
N ALA A 124 -13.75 18.84 19.44
CA ALA A 124 -13.60 19.21 18.03
C ALA A 124 -12.47 18.39 17.40
N CYS A 125 -12.31 18.42 16.06
CA CYS A 125 -11.23 17.72 15.38
C CYS A 125 -9.86 18.23 15.82
N ALA A 126 -9.37 17.69 16.94
CA ALA A 126 -8.15 18.12 17.59
C ALA A 126 -6.96 17.43 16.93
N GLU A 127 -5.84 18.13 16.92
CA GLU A 127 -4.59 17.61 16.40
C GLU A 127 -4.13 16.37 17.20
N PRO A 128 -3.62 15.32 16.55
CA PRO A 128 -3.09 14.15 17.24
C PRO A 128 -1.79 14.49 17.96
N CYS A 129 -1.66 14.04 19.21
CA CYS A 129 -0.38 14.09 19.89
C CYS A 129 0.53 12.94 19.42
N VAL A 130 1.48 13.26 18.54
CA VAL A 130 2.48 12.31 18.04
C VAL A 130 3.77 12.29 18.86
N GLN A 131 4.16 13.44 19.42
CA GLN A 131 5.34 13.61 20.27
C GLN A 131 5.16 14.86 21.12
N SER A 132 5.38 14.76 22.44
CA SER A 132 5.34 15.88 23.39
C SER A 132 4.08 16.77 23.28
N CYS A 133 2.95 16.28 23.81
CA CYS A 133 1.64 16.91 23.62
C CYS A 133 1.57 18.36 24.11
N THR A 134 1.04 19.24 23.28
CA THR A 134 0.56 20.57 23.69
C THR A 134 -0.86 20.47 24.28
N PRO A 135 -1.35 21.49 25.02
CA PRO A 135 -2.70 21.47 25.59
C PRO A 135 -3.84 21.39 24.56
N THR A 136 -3.56 21.68 23.29
CA THR A 136 -4.53 21.62 22.18
C THR A 136 -4.51 20.29 21.45
N GLN A 137 -3.49 19.46 21.67
CA GLN A 137 -3.34 18.14 21.07
C GLN A 137 -3.99 17.06 21.94
N VAL A 138 -4.55 16.05 21.29
CA VAL A 138 -5.22 14.92 21.95
C VAL A 138 -4.51 13.63 21.57
N ALA A 139 -4.08 12.87 22.59
CA ALA A 139 -3.46 11.57 22.41
C ALA A 139 -4.37 10.60 21.64
N PHE A 140 -3.76 9.69 20.88
CA PHE A 140 -4.50 8.66 20.16
C PHE A 140 -5.30 7.78 21.13
N ALA A 141 -6.59 7.60 20.83
CA ALA A 141 -7.46 6.69 21.57
C ALA A 141 -7.90 5.54 20.66
N ASN A 142 -7.48 4.33 21.03
CA ASN A 142 -7.67 3.09 20.25
C ASN A 142 -7.22 3.20 18.77
N PRO A 143 -5.98 3.67 18.50
CA PRO A 143 -5.51 3.81 17.13
C PRO A 143 -5.44 2.46 16.44
N THR A 144 -5.95 2.39 15.21
CA THR A 144 -5.88 1.22 14.34
C THR A 144 -5.18 1.62 13.04
N GLU A 145 -4.07 0.95 12.72
CA GLU A 145 -3.40 1.09 11.44
C GLU A 145 -4.21 0.38 10.34
N MET A 146 -4.43 1.09 9.24
CA MET A 146 -5.26 0.63 8.14
C MET A 146 -4.45 0.13 6.94
N LEU A 147 -3.14 0.39 6.92
CA LEU A 147 -2.23 -0.12 5.89
C LEU A 147 -1.46 -1.36 6.37
N GLY A 148 -1.02 -2.16 5.40
CA GLY A 148 -0.15 -3.30 5.63
C GLY A 148 1.33 -2.90 5.59
N ASN A 149 2.19 -3.70 6.22
CA ASN A 149 3.63 -3.45 6.18
C ASN A 149 4.14 -3.37 4.73
N GLY A 150 4.95 -2.36 4.42
CA GLY A 150 5.45 -2.12 3.06
C GLY A 150 4.47 -1.37 2.13
N MET A 151 3.27 -1.02 2.60
CA MET A 151 2.32 -0.19 1.86
C MET A 151 2.53 1.30 2.16
N ARG A 152 2.11 2.16 1.24
CA ARG A 152 2.10 3.62 1.38
C ARG A 152 0.81 4.19 0.80
N LEU A 153 0.29 5.25 1.42
CA LEU A 153 -0.81 6.03 0.86
C LEU A 153 -0.24 7.01 -0.16
N ASP A 154 -0.71 6.92 -1.40
CA ASP A 154 -0.31 7.82 -2.49
C ASP A 154 -1.32 8.94 -2.66
N GLU A 155 -2.60 8.59 -2.75
CA GLU A 155 -3.70 9.54 -2.94
C GLU A 155 -4.79 9.29 -1.89
N LEU A 156 -5.26 10.38 -1.27
CA LEU A 156 -6.49 10.41 -0.49
C LEU A 156 -7.17 11.75 -0.75
N SER A 157 -8.32 11.70 -1.39
CA SER A 157 -9.12 12.89 -1.67
C SER A 157 -10.58 12.59 -1.41
N TYR A 158 -11.28 13.55 -0.82
CA TYR A 158 -12.73 13.54 -0.77
C TYR A 158 -13.25 14.87 -1.30
N ASN A 159 -14.12 14.83 -2.30
CA ASN A 159 -14.72 16.03 -2.88
C ASN A 159 -16.22 16.03 -2.65
N THR A 160 -16.77 17.19 -2.30
CA THR A 160 -18.21 17.45 -2.35
C THR A 160 -18.67 17.58 -3.79
N THR A 161 -19.69 16.81 -4.16
CA THR A 161 -20.49 17.13 -5.34
C THR A 161 -21.62 18.06 -4.92
N SER A 162 -21.85 19.12 -5.69
CA SER A 162 -22.35 20.42 -5.22
C SER A 162 -23.73 20.47 -4.57
N ASP A 163 -24.56 19.41 -4.58
CA ASP A 163 -25.97 19.56 -4.18
C ASP A 163 -26.60 18.44 -3.34
N LEU A 164 -25.90 17.34 -3.01
CA LEU A 164 -26.58 16.14 -2.47
C LEU A 164 -25.89 15.45 -1.28
N GLN A 165 -25.06 16.15 -0.51
CA GLN A 165 -24.24 15.52 0.56
C GLN A 165 -23.39 14.33 0.06
N MET A 166 -23.29 14.15 -1.27
CA MET A 166 -22.52 13.08 -1.88
C MET A 166 -21.04 13.46 -1.89
N ARG A 167 -20.24 12.58 -1.29
CA ARG A 167 -18.80 12.68 -1.19
C ARG A 167 -18.17 11.63 -2.09
N ASN A 168 -17.38 12.06 -3.06
CA ASN A 168 -16.55 11.14 -3.83
C ASN A 168 -15.21 10.98 -3.12
N ILE A 169 -14.96 9.79 -2.62
CA ILE A 169 -13.74 9.36 -1.96
C ILE A 169 -12.85 8.71 -3.02
N LYS A 170 -11.59 9.14 -3.09
CA LYS A 170 -10.55 8.53 -3.91
C LYS A 170 -9.40 8.12 -3.00
N ILE A 171 -8.97 6.87 -3.12
CA ILE A 171 -7.86 6.31 -2.36
C ILE A 171 -6.97 5.56 -3.34
N ARG A 172 -5.67 5.84 -3.30
CA ARG A 172 -4.64 5.01 -3.92
C ARG A 172 -3.64 4.55 -2.89
N ILE A 173 -3.43 3.24 -2.82
CA ILE A 173 -2.42 2.62 -1.97
C ILE A 173 -1.47 1.84 -2.87
N VAL A 174 -0.18 1.99 -2.58
CA VAL A 174 0.89 1.36 -3.34
C VAL A 174 1.71 0.51 -2.38
N TYR A 175 2.12 -0.66 -2.82
CA TYR A 175 3.03 -1.56 -2.11
C TYR A 175 4.34 -1.66 -2.89
N GLY A 176 5.46 -1.61 -2.19
CA GLY A 176 6.77 -1.89 -2.77
C GLY A 176 7.86 -0.95 -2.27
N ASP A 177 9.09 -1.30 -2.62
CA ASP A 177 10.29 -0.50 -2.35
C ASP A 177 10.39 0.65 -3.35
N ASP A 178 11.12 1.70 -2.98
CA ASP A 178 11.26 2.91 -3.81
C ASP A 178 11.85 2.59 -5.20
N LEU A 179 12.67 1.55 -5.33
CA LEU A 179 13.25 1.08 -6.60
C LEU A 179 12.25 0.34 -7.51
N ALA A 180 11.16 -0.18 -6.94
CA ALA A 180 10.09 -0.82 -7.67
C ALA A 180 8.99 0.16 -8.10
N LEU A 181 9.08 1.41 -7.63
CA LEU A 181 8.12 2.47 -7.90
C LEU A 181 8.69 3.50 -8.88
N THR A 182 7.81 4.12 -9.65
CA THR A 182 8.10 5.31 -10.43
C THR A 182 7.06 6.36 -10.07
N THR A 183 7.49 7.62 -10.02
CA THR A 183 6.58 8.76 -9.90
C THR A 183 6.18 9.21 -11.29
N PHE A 184 4.95 9.70 -11.43
CA PHE A 184 4.52 10.39 -12.64
C PHE A 184 4.29 11.87 -12.31
N PRO A 185 4.71 12.79 -13.19
CA PRO A 185 4.45 14.21 -12.97
C PRO A 185 2.94 14.46 -12.99
N GLU A 186 2.39 14.92 -11.87
CA GLU A 186 1.03 15.43 -11.79
C GLU A 186 1.00 16.92 -12.18
N PRO A 187 -0.11 17.44 -12.75
CA PRO A 187 -0.37 18.87 -12.72
C PRO A 187 -0.22 19.44 -11.29
N PRO A 188 0.25 20.70 -11.15
CA PRO A 188 0.53 21.27 -9.84
C PRO A 188 -0.71 21.27 -8.94
N ALA A 189 -0.60 20.60 -7.80
CA ALA A 189 -1.63 20.59 -6.77
C ALA A 189 -1.87 22.01 -6.21
N PRO A 190 -3.06 22.29 -5.64
CA PRO A 190 -3.29 23.52 -4.89
C PRO A 190 -2.26 23.66 -3.76
N PRO A 191 -1.83 24.89 -3.41
CA PRO A 191 -0.66 25.14 -2.54
C PRO A 191 -0.76 24.61 -1.10
N ASN A 192 -1.90 24.05 -0.68
CA ASN A 192 -2.19 23.72 0.72
C ASN A 192 -2.41 22.22 0.97
N LEU A 193 -2.10 21.35 0.00
CA LEU A 193 -2.16 19.89 0.18
C LEU A 193 -0.78 19.27 -0.05
N PRO A 194 -0.36 18.27 0.76
CA PRO A 194 0.82 17.49 0.45
C PRO A 194 0.67 16.89 -0.95
N GLN A 195 1.65 17.11 -1.83
CA GLN A 195 1.60 16.59 -3.19
C GLN A 195 1.65 15.04 -3.14
N ALA A 196 0.60 14.39 -3.64
CA ALA A 196 0.66 12.99 -4.03
C ALA A 196 1.77 12.86 -5.08
N GLN A 197 2.77 12.01 -4.83
CA GLN A 197 3.86 11.82 -5.79
C GLN A 197 3.47 10.89 -6.95
N ASN A 198 2.20 10.43 -6.96
CA ASN A 198 1.62 9.51 -7.93
C ASN A 198 2.55 8.34 -8.20
N TYR A 199 2.82 7.57 -7.15
CA TYR A 199 3.57 6.34 -7.29
C TYR A 199 2.76 5.31 -8.07
N ALA A 200 3.41 4.65 -9.02
CA ALA A 200 2.93 3.38 -9.55
C ALA A 200 4.10 2.41 -9.72
N CYS A 201 3.76 1.13 -9.95
CA CYS A 201 4.76 0.11 -10.19
C CYS A 201 5.57 0.41 -11.47
N ASN A 202 6.89 0.47 -11.33
CA ASN A 202 7.79 0.67 -12.45
C ASN A 202 7.91 -0.61 -13.27
N ALA A 203 7.20 -0.70 -14.39
CA ALA A 203 7.21 -1.87 -15.28
C ALA A 203 8.59 -2.18 -15.91
N GLN A 204 9.52 -1.23 -15.93
CA GLN A 204 10.84 -1.40 -16.54
C GLN A 204 11.89 -1.94 -15.56
N SER A 205 11.57 -1.98 -14.27
CA SER A 205 12.49 -2.45 -13.23
C SER A 205 12.41 -3.97 -13.06
N SER A 206 13.55 -4.62 -12.85
CA SER A 206 13.61 -6.07 -12.52
C SER A 206 12.92 -6.39 -11.18
N VAL A 207 12.78 -5.38 -10.30
CA VAL A 207 12.06 -5.48 -9.02
C VAL A 207 10.57 -5.15 -9.13
N SER A 208 10.03 -4.89 -10.32
CA SER A 208 8.60 -4.64 -10.56
C SER A 208 7.68 -5.77 -10.10
N ASN A 209 8.21 -6.99 -10.02
CA ASN A 209 7.50 -8.16 -9.50
C ASN A 209 7.15 -8.05 -8.00
N PHE A 210 7.76 -7.11 -7.28
CA PHE A 210 7.57 -6.89 -5.85
C PHE A 210 6.75 -5.61 -5.56
N CYS A 211 6.05 -5.08 -6.57
CA CYS A 211 5.15 -3.94 -6.41
C CYS A 211 3.69 -4.33 -6.67
N ALA A 212 2.79 -3.64 -5.97
CA ALA A 212 1.36 -3.65 -6.28
C ALA A 212 0.75 -2.26 -6.11
N ASP A 213 -0.30 -1.97 -6.88
CA ASP A 213 -1.05 -0.71 -6.85
C ASP A 213 -2.54 -1.05 -6.78
N SER A 214 -3.27 -0.31 -5.95
CA SER A 214 -4.72 -0.39 -5.81
C SER A 214 -5.30 1.01 -5.74
N TYR A 215 -6.13 1.34 -6.72
CA TYR A 215 -6.90 2.57 -6.78
C TYR A 215 -8.38 2.24 -6.63
N MET A 216 -9.04 2.93 -5.70
CA MET A 216 -10.49 2.83 -5.49
C MET A 216 -11.10 4.21 -5.39
N SER A 217 -12.23 4.39 -6.07
CA SER A 217 -13.07 5.58 -5.97
C SER A 217 -14.50 5.15 -5.66
N ASN A 218 -15.10 5.78 -4.65
CA ASN A 218 -16.46 5.48 -4.22
C ASN A 218 -17.23 6.77 -3.92
N ALA A 219 -18.50 6.81 -4.31
CA ALA A 219 -19.40 7.92 -3.98
C ALA A 219 -20.29 7.51 -2.80
N VAL A 220 -20.29 8.30 -1.74
CA VAL A 220 -20.99 8.00 -0.48
C VAL A 220 -21.86 9.17 -0.10
N PHE A 221 -23.08 8.89 0.35
CA PHE A 221 -23.97 9.91 0.92
C PHE A 221 -23.56 10.19 2.38
N ALA A 222 -23.39 11.47 2.73
CA ALA A 222 -22.98 11.88 4.07
C ALA A 222 -24.19 12.22 4.95
N GLY A 223 -24.29 11.60 6.12
CA GLY A 223 -25.41 11.76 7.06
C GLY A 223 -26.46 10.66 6.93
N GLY A 224 -26.80 10.03 8.05
CA GLY A 224 -27.86 9.03 8.13
C GLY A 224 -29.24 9.67 7.92
N PHE A 225 -30.15 8.92 7.30
CA PHE A 225 -31.57 9.27 7.19
C PHE A 225 -32.24 9.45 8.55
#